data_AF-A0A1G5RST1-F1
#
_entry.id   AF-A0A1G5RST1-F1
#
_cell.length_a   1.000
_cell.length_b   1.000
_cell.length_c   1.000
_cell.angle_alpha   90.00
_cell.angle_beta   90.00
_cell.angle_gamma   90.00
#
_symmetry.space_group_name_H-M   'P 1'
#
loop_
_entity.id
_entity.type
_entity.pdbx_description
1 polymer ?
#
loop_
_entity_poly.entity_id
_entity_poly.type
_entity_poly.pdbx_seq_one_letter_code
_entity_poly.pdbx_strand_id
1 'polypeptide(L)'
;MSHRIVTNNPLVRDSYDNVIFIEGSYEDVLIKVRDLVHAGIELIDSPLGASIRMLLSPYRSILVGTEPGHMNTDQILLIEQSILNYRTLTDRRNAEPQHEKDYAVVDKELLKASIQAYEDIRLQNYSQFTGGEFLETRA
;
A
#
# COMPACT_ATOMS: atom_id res chain seq x y z
N MET A 1 -7.53 9.59 -10.37
CA MET A 1 -6.35 9.26 -9.53
C MET A 1 -5.83 7.90 -9.99
N SER A 2 -4.52 7.67 -9.94
CA SER A 2 -3.89 6.42 -10.41
C SER A 2 -3.93 5.29 -9.38
N HIS A 3 -4.06 5.63 -8.09
CA HIS A 3 -4.00 4.71 -6.97
C HIS A 3 -5.15 4.94 -5.97
N ARG A 4 -5.35 3.99 -5.06
CA ARG A 4 -6.22 4.04 -3.88
C ARG A 4 -5.43 3.63 -2.65
N ILE A 5 -5.94 3.98 -1.48
CA ILE A 5 -5.33 3.66 -0.18
C ILE A 5 -6.25 2.70 0.57
N VAL A 6 -5.78 1.52 0.94
CA VAL A 6 -6.49 0.62 1.87
C VAL A 6 -5.93 0.87 3.27
N THR A 7 -6.78 1.25 4.22
CA THR A 7 -6.30 1.63 5.56
C THR A 7 -7.36 1.45 6.63
N ASN A 8 -6.92 1.14 7.86
CA ASN A 8 -7.74 1.26 9.07
C ASN A 8 -7.36 2.48 9.93
N ASN A 9 -6.44 3.34 9.45
CA ASN A 9 -5.95 4.50 10.16
C ASN A 9 -6.89 5.71 9.97
N PRO A 10 -7.57 6.20 11.03
CA PRO A 10 -8.48 7.34 10.91
C PRO A 10 -7.79 8.62 10.43
N LEU A 11 -6.52 8.83 10.80
CA LEU A 11 -5.78 10.02 10.36
C LEU A 11 -5.57 10.02 8.85
N VAL A 12 -5.42 8.85 8.23
CA VAL A 12 -5.28 8.71 6.78
C VAL A 12 -6.64 8.89 6.12
N ARG A 13 -7.68 8.23 6.62
CA ARG A 13 -9.07 8.41 6.14
C ARG A 13 -9.46 9.88 6.07
N ASP A 14 -9.13 10.64 7.11
CA ASP A 14 -9.52 12.06 7.20
C ASP A 14 -8.62 12.99 6.36
N SER A 15 -7.51 12.49 5.80
CA SER A 15 -6.53 13.27 5.04
C SER A 15 -6.55 13.04 3.53
N TYR A 16 -7.20 11.97 3.05
CA TYR A 16 -7.17 11.55 1.65
C TYR A 16 -8.56 11.13 1.18
N ASP A 17 -8.94 11.52 -0.04
CA ASP A 17 -10.27 11.24 -0.60
C ASP A 17 -10.38 9.84 -1.24
N ASN A 18 -9.26 9.24 -1.65
CA ASN A 18 -9.21 7.96 -2.37
C ASN A 18 -8.97 6.75 -1.45
N VAL A 19 -9.67 6.74 -0.31
CA VAL A 19 -9.49 5.75 0.75
C VAL A 19 -10.56 4.65 0.73
N ILE A 20 -10.11 3.39 0.80
CA ILE A 20 -10.90 2.23 1.19
C ILE A 20 -10.65 2.01 2.68
N PHE A 21 -11.55 2.56 3.50
CA PHE A 21 -11.43 2.47 4.96
C PHE A 21 -11.90 1.12 5.48
N ILE A 22 -11.14 0.54 6.40
CA ILE A 22 -11.40 -0.76 7.03
C ILE A 22 -11.66 -0.53 8.50
N GLU A 23 -12.88 -0.85 8.93
CA GLU A 23 -13.23 -0.92 10.34
C GLU A 23 -12.74 -2.25 10.91
N GLY A 24 -11.46 -2.30 11.27
CA GLY A 24 -10.82 -3.52 11.73
C GLY A 24 -9.34 -3.36 12.09
N SER A 25 -8.68 -4.49 12.22
CA SER A 25 -7.28 -4.62 12.56
C SER A 25 -6.35 -4.40 11.36
N TYR A 26 -5.04 -4.34 11.64
CA TYR A 26 -3.99 -4.43 10.63
C TYR A 26 -4.20 -5.65 9.71
N GLU A 27 -4.57 -6.80 10.28
CA GLU A 27 -4.78 -8.02 9.50
C GLU A 27 -5.97 -7.87 8.54
N ASP A 28 -7.04 -7.21 8.95
CA ASP A 28 -8.21 -6.96 8.09
C ASP A 28 -7.83 -6.08 6.89
N VAL A 29 -6.91 -5.13 7.07
CA VAL A 29 -6.32 -4.36 5.97
C VAL A 29 -5.56 -5.28 5.01
N LEU A 30 -4.72 -6.19 5.53
CA LEU A 30 -3.98 -7.14 4.70
C LEU A 30 -4.91 -8.09 3.92
N ILE A 31 -5.97 -8.60 4.57
CA ILE A 31 -6.98 -9.45 3.95
C ILE A 31 -7.69 -8.70 2.83
N LYS A 32 -8.07 -7.43 3.07
CA LYS A 32 -8.71 -6.63 2.02
C LYS A 32 -7.77 -6.42 0.82
N VAL A 33 -6.50 -6.13 1.07
CA VAL A 33 -5.50 -5.98 0.00
C VAL A 33 -5.34 -7.29 -0.77
N ARG A 34 -5.28 -8.44 -0.09
CA ARG A 34 -5.25 -9.76 -0.73
C ARG A 34 -6.42 -9.94 -1.69
N ASP A 35 -7.64 -9.68 -1.24
CA ASP A 35 -8.84 -9.85 -2.07
C ASP A 35 -8.79 -8.97 -3.32
N LEU A 36 -8.29 -7.74 -3.19
CA LEU A 36 -8.09 -6.83 -4.33
C LEU A 36 -7.03 -7.36 -5.30
N VAL A 37 -5.89 -7.85 -4.78
CA VAL A 37 -4.80 -8.41 -5.61
C VAL A 37 -5.25 -9.65 -6.36
N HIS A 38 -6.01 -10.55 -5.71
CA HIS A 38 -6.63 -11.71 -6.38
C HIS A 38 -7.65 -11.29 -7.44
N ALA A 39 -8.30 -10.13 -7.28
CA ALA A 39 -9.17 -9.54 -8.29
C ALA A 39 -8.42 -8.82 -9.43
N GLY A 40 -7.09 -8.88 -9.45
CA GLY A 40 -6.24 -8.26 -10.48
C GLY A 40 -5.88 -6.81 -10.22
N ILE A 41 -6.17 -6.26 -9.03
CA ILE A 41 -5.71 -4.93 -8.65
C ILE A 41 -4.22 -4.98 -8.32
N GLU A 42 -3.45 -4.05 -8.89
CA GLU A 42 -2.02 -3.95 -8.62
C GLU A 42 -1.72 -3.60 -7.15
N LEU A 43 -0.77 -4.31 -6.56
CA LEU A 43 -0.14 -3.96 -5.29
C LEU A 43 1.02 -2.99 -5.54
N ILE A 44 0.90 -1.74 -5.06
CA ILE A 44 1.86 -0.67 -5.36
C ILE A 44 2.97 -0.59 -4.29
N ASP A 45 2.60 -0.73 -3.03
CA ASP A 45 3.55 -0.67 -1.91
C ASP A 45 3.60 -2.01 -1.16
N SER A 46 4.72 -2.26 -0.47
CA SER A 46 4.92 -3.47 0.33
C SER A 46 3.77 -3.65 1.34
N PRO A 47 3.18 -4.85 1.47
CA PRO A 47 2.08 -5.06 2.42
C PRO A 47 2.51 -4.89 3.87
N LEU A 48 3.70 -5.38 4.21
CA LEU A 48 4.26 -5.28 5.56
C LEU A 48 4.99 -3.98 5.77
N GLY A 49 4.87 -3.45 6.99
CA GLY A 49 5.60 -2.27 7.42
C GLY A 49 7.12 -2.50 7.42
N ALA A 50 7.88 -1.44 7.17
CA ALA A 50 9.34 -1.49 6.97
C ALA A 50 10.17 -1.92 8.22
N SER A 51 9.53 -2.21 9.35
CA SER A 51 10.21 -2.70 10.56
C SER A 51 9.30 -3.57 11.42
N ILE A 52 9.91 -4.41 12.27
CA ILE A 52 9.18 -5.19 13.28
C ILE A 52 8.34 -4.27 14.18
N ARG A 53 8.81 -3.05 14.48
CA ARG A 53 8.04 -2.07 15.27
C ARG A 53 6.76 -1.64 14.55
N MET A 54 6.78 -1.52 13.22
CA MET A 54 5.58 -1.22 12.44
C MET A 54 4.64 -2.42 12.35
N LEU A 55 5.16 -3.64 12.40
CA LEU A 55 4.31 -4.83 12.58
C LEU A 55 3.62 -4.87 13.94
N LEU A 56 4.05 -4.08 14.94
CA LEU A 56 3.39 -3.91 16.24
C LEU A 56 2.29 -2.83 16.22
N SER A 57 2.22 -2.01 15.17
CA SER A 57 1.19 -1.00 15.01
C SER A 57 -0.22 -1.65 14.97
N PRO A 58 -1.24 -1.01 15.55
CA PRO A 58 -2.64 -1.36 15.27
C PRO A 58 -3.09 -0.85 13.89
N TYR A 59 -2.38 0.14 13.34
CA TYR A 59 -2.72 0.80 12.08
C TYR A 59 -1.83 0.34 10.93
N ARG A 60 -2.43 0.20 9.75
CA ARG A 60 -1.74 0.00 8.48
C ARG A 60 -2.43 0.75 7.35
N SER A 61 -1.62 1.36 6.50
CA SER A 61 -2.03 1.91 5.20
C SER A 61 -1.20 1.34 4.05
N ILE A 62 -1.86 0.93 2.97
CA ILE A 62 -1.22 0.31 1.78
C ILE A 62 -1.78 0.96 0.50
N LEU A 63 -0.89 1.24 -0.45
CA LEU A 63 -1.26 1.72 -1.79
C LEU A 63 -1.58 0.56 -2.72
N VAL A 64 -2.69 0.71 -3.45
CA VAL A 64 -3.15 -0.24 -4.47
C VAL A 64 -3.60 0.49 -5.73
N GLY A 65 -3.64 -0.23 -6.85
CA GLY A 65 -4.15 0.29 -8.12
C GLY A 65 -5.65 0.64 -8.08
N THR A 66 -6.07 1.38 -9.10
CA THR A 66 -7.49 1.74 -9.32
C THR A 66 -8.23 0.72 -10.16
N GLU A 67 -7.64 0.33 -11.28
CA GLU A 67 -8.25 -0.58 -12.25
C GLU A 67 -7.66 -1.99 -12.17
N PRO A 68 -8.48 -3.03 -12.40
CA PRO A 68 -7.98 -4.40 -12.52
C PRO A 68 -7.14 -4.52 -13.79
N GLY A 69 -5.89 -4.95 -13.61
CA GLY A 69 -4.97 -5.28 -14.68
C GLY A 69 -4.93 -6.79 -14.94
N HIS A 70 -3.77 -7.26 -15.40
CA HIS A 70 -3.51 -8.70 -15.42
C HIS A 70 -3.19 -9.19 -14.01
N MET A 71 -3.74 -10.36 -13.68
CA MET A 71 -3.41 -11.06 -12.45
C MET A 71 -1.90 -11.31 -12.39
N ASN A 72 -1.26 -10.82 -11.32
CA ASN A 72 0.16 -10.98 -11.08
C ASN A 72 0.40 -12.00 -9.96
N THR A 73 0.83 -13.21 -10.34
CA THR A 73 1.09 -14.31 -9.42
C THR A 73 2.13 -13.97 -8.35
N ASP A 74 3.13 -13.16 -8.69
CA ASP A 74 4.17 -12.75 -7.74
C ASP A 74 3.59 -11.82 -6.65
N GLN A 75 2.70 -10.90 -7.04
CA GLN A 75 2.00 -10.04 -6.08
C GLN A 75 1.02 -10.83 -5.21
N ILE A 76 0.33 -11.83 -5.77
CA ILE A 76 -0.51 -12.77 -5.01
C ILE A 76 0.34 -13.49 -3.97
N LEU A 77 1.47 -14.08 -4.38
CA LEU A 77 2.35 -14.78 -3.46
C LEU A 77 2.89 -13.85 -2.37
N LEU A 78 3.25 -12.62 -2.73
CA LEU A 78 3.77 -11.62 -1.80
C LEU A 78 2.74 -11.27 -0.71
N ILE A 79 1.47 -11.01 -1.07
CA ILE A 79 0.44 -10.67 -0.07
C ILE A 79 0.08 -11.86 0.81
N GLU A 80 0.01 -13.07 0.26
CA GLU A 80 -0.24 -14.30 1.05
C GLU A 80 0.89 -14.56 2.05
N GLN A 81 2.15 -14.48 1.60
CA GLN A 81 3.31 -14.62 2.48
C GLN A 81 3.35 -13.51 3.54
N SER A 82 2.96 -12.29 3.18
CA SER A 82 2.89 -11.17 4.13
C SER A 82 1.90 -11.44 5.26
N ILE A 83 0.71 -11.97 4.95
CA ILE A 83 -0.29 -12.34 5.96
C ILE A 83 0.24 -13.44 6.88
N LEU A 84 0.86 -14.49 6.31
CA LEU A 84 1.45 -15.58 7.09
C LEU A 84 2.56 -15.08 8.02
N ASN A 85 3.44 -14.21 7.52
CA ASN A 85 4.52 -13.61 8.29
C ASN A 85 3.97 -12.69 9.38
N TYR A 86 2.97 -11.87 9.08
CA TYR A 86 2.31 -11.02 10.06
C TYR A 86 1.80 -11.86 11.22
N ARG A 87 0.95 -12.86 10.93
CA ARG A 87 0.40 -13.77 11.94
C ARG A 87 1.49 -14.42 12.78
N THR A 88 2.52 -14.98 12.15
CA THR A 88 3.63 -15.66 12.84
C THR A 88 4.39 -14.72 13.78
N LEU A 89 4.65 -13.48 13.33
CA LEU A 89 5.42 -12.50 14.09
C LEU A 89 4.59 -11.83 15.19
N THR A 90 3.26 -11.83 15.08
CA THR A 90 2.35 -11.22 16.06
C THR A 90 1.59 -12.23 16.92
N ASP A 91 1.76 -13.54 16.72
CA ASP A 91 1.03 -14.63 17.40
C ASP A 91 1.09 -14.56 18.93
N ARG A 92 2.17 -14.00 19.49
CA ARG A 92 2.37 -13.85 20.95
C ARG A 92 1.95 -12.49 21.51
N ARG A 93 1.16 -11.71 20.77
CA ARG A 93 0.69 -10.38 21.22
C ARG A 93 -0.29 -10.53 22.39
N ASN A 94 0.21 -10.29 23.60
CA ASN A 94 -0.61 -10.03 24.80
C ASN A 94 -0.57 -8.54 25.22
N ALA A 95 -0.01 -7.66 24.39
CA ALA A 95 0.10 -6.24 24.73
C ALA A 95 -0.99 -5.45 24.00
N GLU A 96 -1.87 -4.80 24.76
CA GLU A 96 -2.69 -3.71 24.25
C GLU A 96 -1.78 -2.65 23.61
N PRO A 97 -2.14 -2.06 22.46
CA PRO A 97 -1.28 -1.14 21.78
C PRO A 97 -1.13 0.15 22.61
N GLN A 98 0.01 0.29 23.28
CA GLN A 98 0.41 1.57 23.86
C GLN A 98 0.80 2.53 22.73
N HIS A 99 0.43 3.81 22.86
CA HIS A 99 0.79 4.87 21.91
C HIS A 99 0.14 4.75 20.52
N GLU A 100 -1.13 4.31 20.44
CA GLU A 100 -1.87 4.23 19.17
C GLU A 100 -1.78 5.51 18.32
N LYS A 101 -1.89 6.68 18.95
CA LYS A 101 -1.79 7.97 18.25
C LYS A 101 -0.44 8.17 17.55
N ASP A 102 0.65 7.78 18.20
CA ASP A 102 1.99 7.91 17.61
C ASP A 102 2.16 6.94 16.44
N TYR A 103 1.65 5.71 16.59
CA TYR A 103 1.61 4.74 15.49
C TYR A 103 0.79 5.24 14.30
N ALA A 104 -0.35 5.89 14.54
CA ALA A 104 -1.19 6.47 13.49
C ALA A 104 -0.44 7.57 12.71
N VAL A 105 0.33 8.42 13.40
CA VAL A 105 1.15 9.46 12.77
C VAL A 105 2.28 8.84 11.96
N VAL A 106 2.99 7.85 12.52
CA VAL A 106 4.11 7.19 11.82
C VAL A 106 3.62 6.45 10.57
N ASP A 107 2.52 5.71 10.65
CA ASP A 107 1.94 5.02 9.49
C ASP A 107 1.52 6.02 8.40
N LYS A 108 0.94 7.16 8.77
CA LYS A 108 0.57 8.23 7.83
C LYS A 108 1.81 8.84 7.14
N GLU A 109 2.89 9.12 7.88
CA GLU A 109 4.11 9.66 7.28
C GLU A 109 4.81 8.65 6.35
N LEU A 110 4.81 7.37 6.71
CA LEU A 110 5.31 6.31 5.82
C LEU A 110 4.47 6.22 4.53
N LEU A 111 3.14 6.24 4.65
CA LEU A 111 2.25 6.27 3.49
C LEU A 111 2.55 7.47 2.58
N LYS A 112 2.73 8.66 3.16
CA LYS A 112 3.04 9.88 2.41
C LYS A 112 4.36 9.73 1.63
N ALA A 113 5.38 9.13 2.23
CA ALA A 113 6.63 8.83 1.55
C ALA A 113 6.44 7.85 0.38
N SER A 114 5.64 6.79 0.57
CA SER A 114 5.30 5.83 -0.48
C SER A 114 4.54 6.47 -1.65
N ILE A 115 3.59 7.37 -1.35
CA ILE A 115 2.85 8.13 -2.39
C ILE A 115 3.82 8.98 -3.20
N GLN A 116 4.71 9.73 -2.53
CA GLN A 116 5.68 10.58 -3.22
C GLN A 116 6.59 9.76 -4.14
N ALA A 117 7.14 8.66 -3.63
CA ALA A 117 8.00 7.77 -4.42
C ALA A 117 7.27 7.18 -5.64
N TYR A 118 6.01 6.78 -5.47
CA TYR A 118 5.20 6.26 -6.56
C TYR A 118 4.95 7.31 -7.66
N GLU A 119 4.58 8.54 -7.26
CA GLU A 119 4.35 9.62 -8.23
C GLU A 119 5.64 10.04 -8.95
N ASP A 120 6.78 10.06 -8.25
CA ASP A 120 8.08 10.36 -8.87
C ASP A 120 8.46 9.33 -9.95
N ILE A 121 8.30 8.03 -9.65
CA ILE A 121 8.54 6.94 -10.61
C ILE A 121 7.58 7.06 -11.80
N ARG A 122 6.31 7.35 -11.54
CA ARG A 122 5.28 7.49 -12.57
C ARG A 122 5.59 8.65 -13.52
N LEU A 123 6.04 9.79 -13.01
CA LEU A 123 6.43 10.96 -13.81
C LEU A 123 7.70 10.70 -14.65
N GLN A 124 8.67 9.97 -14.11
CA GLN A 124 9.86 9.56 -14.86
C GLN A 124 9.49 8.66 -16.03
N ASN A 125 8.64 7.66 -15.80
CA ASN A 125 8.15 6.77 -16.86
C ASN A 125 7.43 7.56 -17.94
N TYR A 126 6.51 8.47 -17.58
CA TYR A 126 5.79 9.31 -18.55
C TYR A 126 6.74 10.14 -19.42
N SER A 127 7.76 10.75 -18.81
CA SER A 127 8.75 11.57 -19.52
C SER A 127 9.57 10.77 -20.54
N GLN A 128 9.90 9.52 -20.23
CA GLN A 128 10.59 8.60 -21.16
C GLN A 128 9.72 8.22 -22.36
N PHE A 129 8.42 8.07 -22.17
CA PHE A 129 7.49 7.73 -23.27
C PHE A 129 7.18 8.93 -24.18
N THR A 130 7.16 10.16 -23.67
CA THR A 130 6.86 11.36 -24.48
C THR A 130 8.09 11.99 -25.15
N GLY A 131 9.31 11.63 -24.74
CA GLY A 131 10.55 12.19 -25.26
C GLY A 131 11.11 11.51 -26.53
N GLY A 132 10.46 10.46 -27.05
CA GLY A 132 10.97 9.61 -28.14
C GLY A 132 10.34 9.83 -29.53
N GLU A 133 9.25 10.59 -29.65
CA GLU A 133 8.61 10.87 -30.95
C GLU A 133 8.79 12.33 -31.34
N PHE A 134 9.94 12.72 -31.88
CA PHE A 134 10.08 13.87 -32.79
C PHE A 134 11.54 13.96 -33.22
N LEU A 135 11.97 13.22 -34.25
CA LEU A 135 12.93 13.65 -35.27
C LEU A 135 12.96 12.57 -36.37
N GLU A 136 12.94 13.03 -37.63
CA GLU A 136 13.02 12.26 -38.88
C GLU A 136 11.73 11.64 -39.46
N THR A 137 10.82 12.49 -39.94
CA THR A 137 10.31 12.28 -41.31
C THR A 137 9.95 13.62 -41.97
N ARG A 138 10.95 14.28 -42.55
CA ARG A 138 10.74 15.19 -43.69
C ARG A 138 11.84 14.88 -44.71
N ALA A 139 11.52 13.94 -45.59
CA ALA A 139 12.13 13.84 -46.91
C ALA A 139 11.56 14.95 -47.80
#